data_AF-A0A2G2G4X1-F1
#
_entry.id   AF-A0A2G2G4X1-F1
#
_cell.length_a   1.000
_cell.length_b   1.000
_cell.length_c   1.000
_cell.angle_alpha   90.00
_cell.angle_beta   90.00
_cell.angle_gamma   90.00
#
_symmetry.space_group_name_H-M   'P 1'
#
loop_
_entity.id
_entity.type
_entity.pdbx_description
1 polymer ?
#
loop_
_entity_poly.entity_id
_entity_poly.type
_entity_poly.pdbx_seq_one_letter_code
_entity_poly.pdbx_strand_id
1 'polypeptide(L)'
;MKLYVATILVGTCLTLGACATGSSHTQKNMKRPQAQSQDYIAQTGKKRGRFELVDKIQFLQTDKRWARQTLGGSGESLAKYGCLVTASAMALTNLGFKTDPGDLVNRLKANKGFTKNGLLIWTGLERVTGGRTKTVFYKRKDDAVVRACLEAGYYPLVKFDLASRRTHWAVVIKETKKGFYVRDPMVASSVPIPLKSRARGIDAVRCIGMKT
;
A
#
# COMPACT_ATOMS: atom_id res chain seq x y z
N MET A 1 11.29 35.84 38.08
CA MET A 1 12.76 35.88 38.24
C MET A 1 13.09 35.69 39.71
N LYS A 2 13.61 34.52 40.10
CA LYS A 2 14.46 34.26 41.27
C LYS A 2 14.92 32.79 41.18
N LEU A 3 16.16 32.62 40.75
CA LEU A 3 16.91 31.36 40.80
C LEU A 3 17.28 31.06 42.26
N TYR A 4 17.35 29.78 42.62
CA TYR A 4 18.29 29.31 43.63
C TYR A 4 18.98 28.05 43.12
N VAL A 5 20.30 28.19 42.93
CA VAL A 5 21.28 27.16 42.65
C VAL A 5 21.88 26.76 44.00
N ALA A 6 22.01 25.47 44.27
CA ALA A 6 22.81 24.97 45.38
C ALA A 6 23.82 23.95 44.85
N THR A 7 25.08 24.35 44.90
CA THR A 7 26.27 23.55 44.58
C THR A 7 26.89 23.12 45.90
N ILE A 8 27.25 21.84 46.07
CA ILE A 8 28.20 21.41 47.12
C ILE A 8 29.24 20.45 46.51
N LEU A 9 30.47 20.67 46.98
CA LEU A 9 31.77 20.18 46.52
C LEU A 9 32.03 18.67 46.71
N VAL A 10 32.74 18.14 45.70
CA VAL A 10 33.96 17.30 45.68
C VAL A 10 34.46 16.69 47.00
N GLY A 11 34.59 15.36 46.99
CA GLY A 11 35.50 14.60 47.85
C GLY A 11 36.27 13.58 47.01
N THR A 12 37.58 13.77 46.89
CA THR A 12 38.55 12.90 46.22
C THR A 12 39.07 11.84 47.19
N CYS A 13 39.10 10.56 46.79
CA CYS A 13 39.96 9.56 47.42
C CYS A 13 40.62 8.70 46.34
N LEU A 14 41.95 8.78 46.28
CA LEU A 14 42.85 7.99 45.45
C LEU A 14 43.29 6.76 46.24
N THR A 15 43.08 5.56 45.69
CA THR A 15 43.93 4.39 45.99
C THR A 15 44.19 3.60 44.71
N LEU A 16 45.48 3.41 44.43
CA LEU A 16 46.05 2.59 43.36
C LEU A 16 45.97 1.10 43.74
N GLY A 17 45.65 0.25 42.75
CA GLY A 17 45.80 -1.19 42.81
C GLY A 17 45.63 -1.79 41.40
N ALA A 18 46.75 -2.21 40.80
CA ALA A 18 46.80 -2.85 39.49
C ALA A 18 46.83 -4.38 39.63
N CYS A 19 46.06 -5.10 38.82
CA CYS A 19 46.53 -6.11 37.84
C CYS A 19 45.39 -7.01 37.32
N ALA A 20 45.23 -6.97 35.99
CA ALA A 20 44.80 -8.00 35.02
C ALA A 20 43.62 -8.95 35.34
N THR A 21 42.59 -8.92 34.49
CA THR A 21 42.41 -9.88 33.37
C THR A 21 41.15 -9.53 32.58
N GLY A 22 41.18 -9.81 31.27
CA GLY A 22 40.35 -9.15 30.28
C GLY A 22 38.88 -9.55 30.20
N SER A 23 38.12 -8.67 29.56
CA SER A 23 37.08 -9.05 28.60
C SER A 23 36.75 -7.83 27.74
N SER A 24 37.00 -7.99 26.44
CA SER A 24 36.75 -7.02 25.40
C SER A 24 35.24 -6.88 25.18
N HIS A 25 34.66 -5.76 25.63
CA HIS A 25 33.35 -5.36 25.12
C HIS A 25 33.52 -4.48 23.89
N THR A 26 33.73 -5.15 22.76
CA THR A 26 33.65 -4.58 21.42
C THR A 26 32.24 -4.00 21.23
N GLN A 27 32.16 -2.70 20.95
CA GLN A 27 30.95 -2.06 20.43
C GLN A 27 30.55 -2.77 19.13
N LYS A 28 29.50 -3.59 19.20
CA LYS A 28 28.92 -4.22 18.01
C LYS A 28 28.16 -3.17 17.22
N ASN A 29 28.77 -2.78 16.10
CA ASN A 29 28.13 -2.20 14.94
C ASN A 29 26.76 -2.86 14.69
N MET A 30 25.67 -2.13 14.96
CA MET A 30 24.31 -2.62 14.72
C MET A 30 24.01 -2.50 13.22
N LYS A 31 24.41 -3.53 12.45
CA LYS A 31 24.02 -3.68 11.05
C LYS A 31 22.50 -3.79 10.95
N ARG A 32 21.90 -2.88 10.17
CA ARG A 32 20.50 -2.87 9.77
C ARG A 32 20.15 -4.20 9.07
N PRO A 33 19.15 -4.98 9.50
CA PRO A 33 18.74 -6.17 8.76
C PRO A 33 17.96 -5.75 7.51
N GLN A 34 18.65 -5.72 6.37
CA GLN A 34 18.05 -5.85 5.03
C GLN A 34 18.17 -7.32 4.61
N ALA A 35 17.26 -8.19 5.05
CA ALA A 35 17.09 -9.53 4.47
C ALA A 35 15.85 -10.19 5.06
N GLN A 36 14.68 -9.93 4.50
CA GLN A 36 13.48 -10.73 4.81
C GLN A 36 12.43 -10.68 3.68
N SER A 37 12.88 -10.73 2.41
CA SER A 37 11.97 -10.72 1.25
C SER A 37 12.22 -11.83 0.24
N GLN A 38 13.17 -12.75 0.48
CA GLN A 38 13.47 -13.83 -0.48
C GLN A 38 13.01 -15.21 0.02
N ASP A 39 13.03 -15.46 1.34
CA ASP A 39 12.74 -16.78 1.89
C ASP A 39 11.25 -17.08 2.09
N TYR A 40 10.38 -16.07 2.11
CA TYR A 40 8.92 -16.28 2.19
C TYR A 40 8.32 -16.90 0.91
N ILE A 41 9.08 -16.92 -0.19
CA ILE A 41 8.63 -17.43 -1.49
C ILE A 41 8.82 -18.96 -1.61
N ALA A 42 9.64 -19.57 -0.74
CA ALA A 42 10.09 -20.95 -0.93
C ALA A 42 9.21 -22.05 -0.28
N GLN A 43 8.16 -21.70 0.48
CA GLN A 43 7.43 -22.69 1.31
C GLN A 43 5.96 -22.95 0.96
N THR A 44 5.42 -22.46 -0.16
CA THR A 44 4.06 -22.83 -0.61
C THR A 44 4.10 -23.81 -1.78
N GLY A 45 4.44 -25.05 -1.46
CA GLY A 45 4.27 -26.18 -2.36
C GLY A 45 2.80 -26.35 -2.78
N LYS A 46 2.52 -26.11 -4.06
CA LYS A 46 1.63 -26.95 -4.89
C LYS A 46 0.14 -27.00 -4.47
N LYS A 47 -0.56 -25.87 -4.61
CA LYS A 47 -1.89 -25.87 -5.27
C LYS A 47 -1.83 -24.90 -6.44
N ARG A 48 -1.91 -25.41 -7.67
CA ARG A 48 -2.24 -24.60 -8.87
C ARG A 48 -3.72 -24.19 -8.80
N GLY A 49 -4.11 -23.56 -7.69
CA GLY A 49 -5.43 -23.01 -7.46
C GLY A 49 -5.54 -21.69 -8.20
N ARG A 50 -6.68 -21.46 -8.84
CA ARG A 50 -7.04 -20.11 -9.28
C ARG A 50 -7.16 -19.25 -8.04
N PHE A 51 -6.36 -18.20 -7.92
CA PHE A 51 -6.52 -17.24 -6.84
C PHE A 51 -7.77 -16.41 -7.11
N GLU A 52 -8.69 -16.37 -6.16
CA GLU A 52 -9.89 -15.53 -6.22
C GLU A 52 -10.07 -14.89 -4.85
N LEU A 53 -9.99 -13.56 -4.83
CA LEU A 53 -10.30 -12.78 -3.65
C LEU A 53 -11.80 -12.46 -3.60
N VAL A 54 -12.27 -12.06 -2.42
CA VAL A 54 -13.64 -11.58 -2.22
C VAL A 54 -13.93 -10.40 -3.15
N ASP A 55 -15.08 -10.41 -3.82
CA ASP A 55 -15.53 -9.37 -4.74
C ASP A 55 -16.98 -8.97 -4.44
N LYS A 56 -17.16 -8.09 -3.47
CA LYS A 56 -18.49 -7.71 -2.97
C LYS A 56 -19.09 -6.51 -3.68
N ILE A 57 -18.26 -5.70 -4.34
CA ILE A 57 -18.68 -4.37 -4.77
C ILE A 57 -18.01 -3.94 -6.07
N GLN A 58 -18.75 -3.14 -6.85
CA GLN A 58 -18.20 -2.33 -7.93
C GLN A 58 -18.46 -0.87 -7.64
N PHE A 59 -17.40 -0.06 -7.76
CA PHE A 59 -17.50 1.38 -7.79
C PHE A 59 -17.01 1.92 -9.13
N LEU A 60 -17.73 2.91 -9.65
CA LEU A 60 -17.34 3.64 -10.86
C LEU A 60 -16.84 5.02 -10.46
N GLN A 61 -15.70 5.44 -11.02
CA GLN A 61 -15.15 6.76 -10.71
C GLN A 61 -16.05 7.90 -11.21
N THR A 62 -16.94 7.61 -12.16
CA THR A 62 -17.91 8.52 -12.78
C THR A 62 -19.28 8.52 -12.10
N ASP A 63 -19.48 7.78 -11.02
CA ASP A 63 -20.75 7.79 -10.28
C ASP A 63 -21.05 9.20 -9.73
N LYS A 64 -22.26 9.70 -10.02
CA LYS A 64 -22.68 11.07 -9.69
C LYS A 64 -22.53 11.44 -8.22
N ARG A 65 -22.58 10.48 -7.30
CA ARG A 65 -22.45 10.70 -5.86
C ARG A 65 -21.10 11.30 -5.46
N TRP A 66 -20.03 11.00 -6.21
CA TRP A 66 -18.68 11.46 -5.90
C TRP A 66 -17.89 11.97 -7.11
N ALA A 67 -18.38 11.78 -8.34
CA ALA A 67 -17.73 12.17 -9.58
C ALA A 67 -17.12 13.58 -9.58
N ARG A 68 -17.79 14.55 -8.94
CA ARG A 68 -17.38 15.96 -8.87
C ARG A 68 -16.38 16.28 -7.77
N GLN A 69 -16.12 15.37 -6.83
CA GLN A 69 -15.14 15.59 -5.78
C GLN A 69 -13.73 15.64 -6.36
N THR A 70 -12.91 16.54 -5.81
CA THR A 70 -11.55 16.78 -6.29
C THR A 70 -10.49 15.94 -5.55
N LEU A 71 -9.38 15.63 -6.23
CA LEU A 71 -8.26 14.87 -5.70
C LEU A 71 -7.21 15.79 -5.07
N GLY A 72 -7.05 15.73 -3.75
CA GLY A 72 -6.09 16.58 -3.05
C GLY A 72 -6.25 18.07 -3.39
N GLY A 73 -5.13 18.73 -3.73
CA GLY A 73 -5.08 20.15 -4.09
C GLY A 73 -5.06 20.45 -5.59
N SER A 74 -5.21 19.46 -6.47
CA SER A 74 -5.06 19.68 -7.92
C SER A 74 -6.26 20.32 -8.61
N GLY A 75 -7.43 20.32 -7.97
CA GLY A 75 -8.70 20.68 -8.61
C GLY A 75 -9.25 19.61 -9.55
N GLU A 76 -8.51 18.53 -9.81
CA GLU A 76 -8.93 17.47 -10.72
C GLU A 76 -9.97 16.54 -10.09
N SER A 77 -10.98 16.16 -10.87
CA SER A 77 -12.13 15.41 -10.37
C SER A 77 -11.90 13.90 -10.32
N LEU A 78 -12.62 13.21 -9.42
CA LEU A 78 -12.70 11.75 -9.37
C LEU A 78 -13.15 11.17 -10.71
N ALA A 79 -14.13 11.78 -11.38
CA ALA A 79 -14.60 11.30 -12.68
C ALA A 79 -13.49 11.21 -13.74
N LYS A 80 -12.55 12.14 -13.73
CA LYS A 80 -11.50 12.23 -14.75
C LYS A 80 -10.21 11.49 -14.35
N TYR A 81 -9.81 11.60 -13.08
CA TYR A 81 -8.50 11.09 -12.60
C TYR A 81 -8.59 10.15 -11.40
N GLY A 82 -9.79 9.77 -10.98
CA GLY A 82 -10.05 8.99 -9.75
C GLY A 82 -9.83 7.48 -9.82
N CYS A 83 -9.25 6.94 -10.90
CA CYS A 83 -9.12 5.50 -11.10
C CYS A 83 -8.43 4.80 -9.92
N LEU A 84 -7.29 5.33 -9.47
CA LEU A 84 -6.54 4.74 -8.38
C LEU A 84 -7.30 4.81 -7.04
N VAL A 85 -7.95 5.93 -6.73
CA VAL A 85 -8.74 6.07 -5.50
C VAL A 85 -9.93 5.11 -5.52
N THR A 86 -10.63 5.01 -6.65
CA THR A 86 -11.80 4.13 -6.80
C THR A 86 -11.41 2.66 -6.70
N ALA A 87 -10.31 2.25 -7.35
CA ALA A 87 -9.76 0.90 -7.21
C ALA A 87 -9.34 0.58 -5.77
N SER A 88 -8.75 1.56 -5.07
CA SER A 88 -8.39 1.43 -3.66
C SER A 88 -9.62 1.30 -2.76
N ALA A 89 -10.69 2.05 -3.01
CA ALA A 89 -11.95 1.93 -2.27
C ALA A 89 -12.58 0.55 -2.42
N MET A 90 -12.56 -0.04 -3.63
CA MET A 90 -13.02 -1.42 -3.85
C MET A 90 -12.17 -2.42 -3.06
N ALA A 91 -10.84 -2.31 -3.12
CA ALA A 91 -9.93 -3.16 -2.35
C ALA A 91 -10.20 -3.06 -0.84
N LEU A 92 -10.28 -1.85 -0.29
CA LEU A 92 -10.57 -1.62 1.13
C LEU A 92 -11.94 -2.16 1.54
N THR A 93 -12.96 -2.01 0.69
CA THR A 93 -14.30 -2.55 0.97
C THR A 93 -14.28 -4.07 1.03
N ASN A 94 -13.58 -4.72 0.09
CA ASN A 94 -13.46 -6.18 0.08
C ASN A 94 -12.61 -6.70 1.25
N LEU A 95 -11.70 -5.89 1.80
CA LEU A 95 -10.97 -6.14 3.06
C LEU A 95 -11.82 -5.87 4.33
N GLY A 96 -13.07 -5.43 4.18
CA GLY A 96 -14.02 -5.23 5.28
C GLY A 96 -14.10 -3.80 5.84
N PHE A 97 -13.45 -2.82 5.20
CA PHE A 97 -13.59 -1.42 5.58
C PHE A 97 -14.86 -0.82 4.99
N LYS A 98 -15.64 -0.09 5.80
CA LYS A 98 -16.79 0.68 5.31
C LYS A 98 -16.31 1.99 4.68
N THR A 99 -16.25 2.03 3.36
CA THR A 99 -15.84 3.19 2.57
C THR A 99 -16.44 3.11 1.16
N ASP A 100 -16.42 4.24 0.46
CA ASP A 100 -16.70 4.37 -0.98
C ASP A 100 -15.69 5.38 -1.57
N PRO A 101 -15.65 5.62 -2.90
CA PRO A 101 -14.66 6.53 -3.47
C PRO A 101 -14.75 7.96 -2.92
N GLY A 102 -15.96 8.48 -2.66
CA GLY A 102 -16.12 9.83 -2.14
C GLY A 102 -15.70 9.95 -0.68
N ASP A 103 -16.12 9.01 0.13
CA ASP A 103 -15.68 8.89 1.52
C ASP A 103 -14.14 8.72 1.61
N LEU A 104 -13.55 7.86 0.77
CA LEU A 104 -12.10 7.65 0.75
C LEU A 104 -11.34 8.92 0.34
N VAL A 105 -11.83 9.70 -0.64
CA VAL A 105 -11.23 11.00 -0.99
C VAL A 105 -11.21 11.92 0.23
N ASN A 106 -12.32 12.03 0.94
CA ASN A 106 -12.41 12.91 2.12
C ASN A 106 -11.46 12.48 3.23
N ARG A 107 -11.42 11.18 3.56
CA ARG A 107 -10.49 10.65 4.58
C ARG A 107 -9.03 10.82 4.16
N LEU A 108 -8.70 10.62 2.88
CA LEU A 108 -7.35 10.86 2.37
C LEU A 108 -6.97 12.34 2.48
N LYS A 109 -7.85 13.28 2.13
CA LYS A 109 -7.59 14.72 2.34
C LYS A 109 -7.29 15.03 3.80
N ALA A 110 -8.11 14.56 4.72
CA ALA A 110 -7.91 14.74 6.16
C ALA A 110 -6.60 14.13 6.68
N ASN A 111 -6.14 13.03 6.07
CA ASN A 111 -4.94 12.30 6.49
C ASN A 111 -3.70 12.57 5.62
N LYS A 112 -3.64 13.73 4.94
CA LYS A 112 -2.52 14.11 4.05
C LYS A 112 -2.18 13.00 3.04
N GLY A 113 -3.22 12.35 2.53
CA GLY A 113 -3.17 11.20 1.63
C GLY A 113 -3.03 11.56 0.15
N PHE A 114 -2.84 12.84 -0.14
CA PHE A 114 -2.57 13.35 -1.48
C PHE A 114 -1.36 14.28 -1.49
N THR A 115 -0.63 14.30 -2.61
CA THR A 115 0.32 15.37 -2.91
C THR A 115 -0.44 16.65 -3.29
N LYS A 116 0.28 17.78 -3.40
CA LYS A 116 -0.30 19.04 -3.92
C LYS A 116 -0.93 18.86 -5.31
N ASN A 117 -0.35 17.99 -6.14
CA ASN A 117 -0.83 17.67 -7.49
C ASN A 117 -1.93 16.60 -7.50
N GLY A 118 -2.53 16.25 -6.35
CA GLY A 118 -3.65 15.31 -6.28
C GLY A 118 -3.26 13.84 -6.48
N LEU A 119 -1.97 13.51 -6.46
CA LEU A 119 -1.52 12.12 -6.54
C LEU A 119 -1.72 11.44 -5.19
N LEU A 120 -2.31 10.25 -5.19
CA LEU A 120 -2.49 9.46 -3.98
C LEU A 120 -1.13 9.10 -3.38
N ILE A 121 -0.98 9.39 -2.08
CA ILE A 121 0.14 8.95 -1.26
C ILE A 121 -0.27 7.64 -0.62
N TRP A 122 0.44 6.57 -0.97
CA TRP A 122 0.07 5.21 -0.56
C TRP A 122 0.05 4.98 0.94
N THR A 123 0.99 5.57 1.69
CA THR A 123 0.95 5.52 3.16
C THR A 123 -0.26 6.25 3.73
N GLY A 124 -0.92 7.10 2.94
CA GLY A 124 -2.23 7.67 3.25
C GLY A 124 -3.32 6.60 3.37
N LEU A 125 -3.28 5.55 2.55
CA LEU A 125 -4.20 4.41 2.67
C LEU A 125 -3.99 3.65 3.99
N GLU A 126 -2.74 3.53 4.46
CA GLU A 126 -2.45 2.93 5.76
C GLU A 126 -2.94 3.85 6.90
N ARG A 127 -2.84 5.18 6.77
CA ARG A 127 -3.34 6.12 7.78
C ARG A 127 -4.87 6.13 7.88
N VAL A 128 -5.59 6.16 6.76
CA VAL A 128 -7.08 6.19 6.76
C VAL A 128 -7.69 4.90 7.31
N THR A 129 -6.93 3.81 7.38
CA THR A 129 -7.36 2.53 7.98
C THR A 129 -6.87 2.36 9.42
N GLY A 130 -6.26 3.39 10.02
CA GLY A 130 -5.69 3.31 11.37
C GLY A 130 -4.52 2.33 11.46
N GLY A 131 -3.76 2.15 10.38
CA GLY A 131 -2.62 1.24 10.30
C GLY A 131 -2.98 -0.24 10.16
N ARG A 132 -4.27 -0.57 9.98
CA ARG A 132 -4.77 -1.95 9.84
C ARG A 132 -4.50 -2.55 8.46
N THR A 133 -4.21 -1.72 7.46
CA THR A 133 -3.79 -2.17 6.13
C THR A 133 -2.32 -1.90 5.88
N LYS A 134 -1.75 -2.70 4.97
CA LYS A 134 -0.42 -2.53 4.44
C LYS A 134 -0.47 -2.30 2.93
N THR A 135 0.33 -1.34 2.47
CA THR A 135 0.62 -1.13 1.05
C THR A 135 2.01 -1.66 0.71
N VAL A 136 2.09 -2.48 -0.35
CA VAL A 136 3.34 -3.12 -0.79
C VAL A 136 3.67 -2.74 -2.24
N PHE A 137 4.96 -2.54 -2.50
CA PHE A 137 5.49 -2.04 -3.75
C PHE A 137 6.52 -3.00 -4.30
N TYR A 138 6.47 -3.21 -5.60
CA TYR A 138 7.44 -4.03 -6.31
C TYR A 138 8.11 -3.20 -7.40
N LYS A 139 9.42 -3.40 -7.57
CA LYS A 139 10.15 -2.89 -8.74
C LYS A 139 9.75 -3.66 -10.01
N ARG A 140 9.52 -4.96 -9.85
CA ARG A 140 8.97 -5.84 -10.88
C ARG A 140 7.50 -5.54 -11.13
N LYS A 141 7.07 -5.77 -12.37
CA LYS A 141 5.72 -5.45 -12.86
C LYS A 141 5.07 -6.60 -13.63
N ASP A 142 5.58 -7.81 -13.43
CA ASP A 142 5.13 -9.02 -14.13
C ASP A 142 4.02 -9.76 -13.37
N ASP A 143 3.44 -10.75 -14.06
CA ASP A 143 2.36 -11.58 -13.54
C ASP A 143 2.70 -12.29 -12.23
N ALA A 144 3.97 -12.65 -11.98
CA ALA A 144 4.35 -13.33 -10.75
C ALA A 144 4.17 -12.43 -9.53
N VAL A 145 4.40 -11.12 -9.68
CA VAL A 145 4.12 -10.14 -8.61
C VAL A 145 2.62 -10.04 -8.34
N VAL A 146 1.79 -10.01 -9.38
CA VAL A 146 0.33 -9.98 -9.23
C VAL A 146 -0.15 -11.23 -8.50
N ARG A 147 0.36 -12.41 -8.88
CA ARG A 147 0.05 -13.69 -8.21
C ARG A 147 0.47 -13.70 -6.75
N ALA A 148 1.69 -13.27 -6.44
CA ALA A 148 2.19 -13.21 -5.06
C ALA A 148 1.29 -12.34 -4.16
N CYS A 149 0.73 -11.26 -4.70
CA CYS A 149 -0.23 -10.45 -3.96
C CYS A 149 -1.55 -11.19 -3.72
N LEU A 150 -2.11 -11.81 -4.76
CA LEU A 150 -3.34 -12.61 -4.62
C LEU A 150 -3.16 -13.77 -3.63
N GLU A 151 -2.03 -14.48 -3.69
CA GLU A 151 -1.63 -15.55 -2.77
C GLU A 151 -1.58 -15.08 -1.31
N ALA A 152 -1.06 -13.87 -1.08
CA ALA A 152 -0.99 -13.26 0.24
C ALA A 152 -2.34 -12.72 0.74
N GLY A 153 -3.41 -12.80 -0.06
CA GLY A 153 -4.71 -12.18 0.27
C GLY A 153 -4.73 -10.65 0.07
N TYR A 154 -3.75 -10.11 -0.66
CA TYR A 154 -3.61 -8.68 -0.92
C TYR A 154 -4.18 -8.37 -2.30
N TYR A 155 -5.02 -7.33 -2.39
CA TYR A 155 -5.59 -6.85 -3.65
C TYR A 155 -4.51 -6.16 -4.49
N PRO A 156 -4.11 -6.72 -5.65
CA PRO A 156 -3.18 -6.08 -6.55
C PRO A 156 -3.90 -4.98 -7.35
N LEU A 157 -3.38 -3.78 -7.29
CA LEU A 157 -3.74 -2.67 -8.16
C LEU A 157 -2.67 -2.57 -9.24
N VAL A 158 -3.10 -2.68 -10.49
CA VAL A 158 -2.23 -2.67 -11.66
C VAL A 158 -2.38 -1.35 -12.40
N LYS A 159 -1.24 -0.75 -12.74
CA LYS A 159 -1.15 0.41 -13.64
C LYS A 159 -0.98 -0.07 -15.07
N PHE A 160 -1.67 0.57 -16.01
CA PHE A 160 -1.47 0.41 -17.45
C PHE A 160 -1.94 1.66 -18.19
N ASP A 161 -1.49 1.85 -19.42
CA ASP A 161 -2.01 2.89 -20.30
C ASP A 161 -3.22 2.41 -21.11
N LEU A 162 -4.26 3.25 -21.12
CA LEU A 162 -5.42 3.05 -22.00
C LEU A 162 -5.04 3.29 -23.47
N ALA A 163 -5.92 2.91 -24.39
CA ALA A 163 -5.76 3.23 -25.82
C ALA A 163 -5.53 4.74 -26.08
N SER A 164 -6.12 5.59 -25.24
CA SER A 164 -5.92 7.05 -25.27
C SER A 164 -4.57 7.54 -24.69
N ARG A 165 -3.66 6.62 -24.33
CA ARG A 165 -2.38 6.88 -23.62
C ARG A 165 -2.51 7.54 -22.24
N ARG A 166 -3.72 7.59 -21.68
CA ARG A 166 -3.92 8.04 -20.29
C ARG A 166 -3.58 6.88 -19.36
N THR A 167 -2.72 7.14 -18.39
CA THR A 167 -2.44 6.21 -17.29
C THR A 167 -3.74 5.88 -16.55
N HIS A 168 -3.92 4.59 -16.27
CA HIS A 168 -5.09 4.04 -15.62
C HIS A 168 -4.73 2.98 -14.58
N TRP A 169 -5.61 2.80 -13.61
CA TRP A 169 -5.47 1.81 -12.54
C TRP A 169 -6.75 1.00 -12.39
N ALA A 170 -6.59 -0.31 -12.19
CA ALA A 170 -7.67 -1.22 -11.85
C ALA A 170 -7.22 -2.20 -10.75
N VAL A 171 -8.18 -2.78 -10.03
CA VAL A 171 -7.89 -3.79 -9.01
C VAL A 171 -8.13 -5.18 -9.59
N VAL A 172 -7.14 -6.07 -9.43
CA VAL A 172 -7.23 -7.49 -9.79
C VAL A 172 -7.97 -8.23 -8.69
N ILE A 173 -8.94 -9.04 -9.09
CA ILE A 173 -9.76 -9.85 -8.19
C ILE A 173 -9.33 -11.31 -8.23
N LYS A 174 -9.05 -11.81 -9.42
CA LYS A 174 -8.75 -13.23 -9.61
C LYS A 174 -7.88 -13.52 -10.81
N GLU A 175 -7.26 -14.69 -10.79
CA GLU A 175 -6.61 -15.31 -11.94
C GLU A 175 -7.38 -16.54 -12.40
N THR A 176 -7.49 -16.72 -13.71
CA THR A 176 -8.02 -17.93 -14.32
C THR A 176 -7.04 -18.46 -15.38
N LYS A 177 -7.38 -19.59 -16.02
CA LYS A 177 -6.62 -20.08 -17.20
C LYS A 177 -6.56 -19.05 -18.34
N LYS A 178 -7.47 -18.07 -18.37
CA LYS A 178 -7.54 -17.01 -19.40
C LYS A 178 -6.76 -15.75 -19.02
N GLY A 179 -6.11 -15.73 -17.86
CA GLY A 179 -5.38 -14.59 -17.30
C GLY A 179 -6.11 -13.93 -16.11
N PHE A 180 -5.67 -12.72 -15.76
CA PHE A 180 -6.22 -11.93 -14.66
C PHE A 180 -7.54 -11.25 -15.02
N TYR A 181 -8.38 -11.08 -14.00
CA TYR A 181 -9.67 -10.40 -14.08
C TYR A 181 -9.72 -9.27 -13.06
N VAL A 182 -10.24 -8.12 -13.50
CA VAL A 182 -10.21 -6.86 -12.75
C VAL A 182 -11.60 -6.26 -12.55
N ARG A 183 -11.75 -5.49 -11.48
CA ARG A 183 -12.75 -4.42 -11.40
C ARG A 183 -12.10 -3.13 -11.90
N ASP A 184 -12.52 -2.69 -13.08
CA ASP A 184 -12.07 -1.44 -13.69
C ASP A 184 -13.01 -0.28 -13.29
N PRO A 185 -12.50 0.80 -12.63
CA PRO A 185 -13.28 1.97 -12.24
C PRO A 185 -14.04 2.70 -13.35
N MET A 186 -13.75 2.39 -14.62
CA MET A 186 -14.38 3.01 -15.79
C MET A 186 -15.28 2.07 -16.59
N VAL A 187 -15.50 0.83 -16.10
CA VAL A 187 -16.33 -0.16 -16.81
C VAL A 187 -17.41 -0.69 -15.90
N ALA A 188 -18.66 -0.33 -16.17
CA ALA A 188 -19.82 -0.95 -15.50
C ALA A 188 -19.93 -2.41 -15.93
N SER A 189 -19.93 -3.34 -14.97
CA SER A 189 -20.03 -4.77 -15.23
C SER A 189 -20.43 -5.51 -13.97
N SER A 190 -21.38 -6.44 -14.04
CA SER A 190 -21.78 -7.25 -12.88
C SER A 190 -20.66 -8.17 -12.39
N VAL A 191 -19.76 -8.58 -13.28
CA VAL A 191 -18.61 -9.46 -13.00
C VAL A 191 -17.26 -8.79 -13.32
N PRO A 192 -16.14 -9.23 -12.71
CA PRO A 192 -14.82 -8.81 -13.13
C PRO A 192 -14.58 -9.08 -14.62
N ILE A 193 -13.89 -8.18 -15.30
CA ILE A 193 -13.57 -8.27 -16.73
C ILE A 193 -12.13 -8.74 -16.94
N PRO A 194 -11.77 -9.38 -18.07
CA PRO A 194 -10.38 -9.76 -18.33
C PRO A 194 -9.46 -8.52 -18.38
N LEU A 195 -8.34 -8.52 -17.67
CA LEU A 195 -7.36 -7.41 -17.73
C LEU A 195 -6.88 -7.17 -19.17
N LYS A 196 -6.69 -8.25 -19.93
CA LYS A 196 -6.26 -8.20 -21.34
C LYS A 196 -7.26 -7.52 -22.28
N SER A 197 -8.52 -7.31 -21.88
CA SER A 197 -9.47 -6.52 -22.68
C SER A 197 -9.28 -5.01 -22.48
N ARG A 198 -8.40 -4.61 -21.56
CA ARG A 198 -8.13 -3.21 -21.18
C ARG A 198 -6.67 -2.83 -21.35
N ALA A 199 -5.76 -3.75 -21.05
CA ALA A 199 -4.33 -3.53 -20.95
C ALA A 199 -3.56 -4.43 -21.91
N ARG A 200 -2.54 -3.87 -22.58
CA ARG A 200 -1.53 -4.64 -23.35
C ARG A 200 -0.38 -5.14 -22.50
N GLY A 201 -0.25 -4.63 -21.27
CA GLY A 201 0.81 -4.96 -20.32
C GLY A 201 0.57 -4.26 -18.99
N ILE A 202 1.43 -4.53 -18.03
CA ILE A 202 1.39 -3.94 -16.69
C ILE A 202 2.61 -3.03 -16.52
N ASP A 203 2.37 -1.79 -16.09
CA ASP A 203 3.40 -0.77 -15.89
C ASP A 203 3.84 -0.65 -14.44
N ALA A 204 2.98 -1.01 -13.50
CA ALA A 204 3.30 -1.10 -12.09
C ALA A 204 2.29 -2.00 -11.37
N VAL A 205 2.75 -2.62 -10.28
CA VAL A 205 1.88 -3.36 -9.34
C VAL A 205 2.04 -2.75 -7.95
N ARG A 206 0.92 -2.57 -7.26
CA ARG A 206 0.84 -2.11 -5.87
C ARG A 206 -0.20 -2.95 -5.17
N CYS A 207 0.07 -3.40 -3.96
CA CYS A 207 -0.82 -4.34 -3.30
C CYS A 207 -1.34 -3.77 -1.99
N ILE A 208 -2.64 -3.93 -1.74
CA ILE A 208 -3.31 -3.50 -0.51
C ILE A 208 -3.85 -4.73 0.19
N GLY A 209 -3.42 -4.97 1.42
CA GLY A 209 -3.92 -6.09 2.23
C GLY A 209 -4.01 -5.73 3.71
N MET A 210 -4.49 -6.67 4.51
CA MET A 210 -4.45 -6.52 5.97
C MET A 210 -3.00 -6.58 6.45
N LYS A 211 -2.65 -5.70 7.39
CA LYS A 211 -1.39 -5.80 8.12
C LYS A 211 -1.50 -6.98 9.07
N THR A 212 -0.68 -7.99 8.85
CA THR A 212 -0.50 -9.16 9.72
C THR A 212 0.44 -8.85 10.87
#